data_AF-A0A3D2H1X2-F1
#
_entry.id   AF-A0A3D2H1X2-F1
#
_cell.length_a   1.000
_cell.length_b   1.000
_cell.length_c   1.000
_cell.angle_alpha   90.00
_cell.angle_beta   90.00
_cell.angle_gamma   90.00
#
_symmetry.space_group_name_H-M   'P 1'
#
loop_
_entity.id
_entity.type
_entity.pdbx_description
1 polymer ?
#
loop_
_entity_poly.entity_id
_entity_poly.type
_entity_poly.pdbx_seq_one_letter_code
_entity_poly.pdbx_strand_id
1 'polypeptide(L)'
;MDDRYFRIVDRCLLDWDVMQLFPGAPQDEYEAEAYAIAARLPDCRCESDVQQCLYEVFAAAFGELAPERDACKKTAERIWAEIKA
;
A
#
# COMPACT_ATOMS: atom_id res chain seq x y z
N MET A 1 2.77 -16.41 8.11
CA MET A 1 1.73 -15.40 7.83
C MET A 1 1.08 -15.78 6.52
N ASP A 2 -0.17 -15.35 6.28
CA ASP A 2 -0.77 -15.53 4.96
C ASP A 2 -0.12 -14.51 4.02
N ASP A 3 0.88 -14.95 3.24
CA ASP A 3 1.65 -14.09 2.34
C ASP A 3 0.80 -13.54 1.18
N ARG A 4 -0.47 -13.94 1.07
CA ARG A 4 -1.41 -13.42 0.08
C ARG A 4 -1.57 -11.91 0.20
N TYR A 5 -1.79 -11.39 1.41
CA TYR A 5 -2.00 -9.96 1.62
C TYR A 5 -0.77 -9.15 1.22
N PHE A 6 0.42 -9.61 1.63
CA PHE A 6 1.68 -9.01 1.26
C PHE A 6 1.83 -8.94 -0.26
N ARG A 7 1.66 -10.06 -0.97
CA ARG A 7 1.83 -10.11 -2.44
C ARG A 7 0.86 -9.21 -3.20
N ILE A 8 -0.38 -9.07 -2.72
CA ILE A 8 -1.37 -8.16 -3.32
C ILE A 8 -0.92 -6.72 -3.13
N VAL A 9 -0.56 -6.34 -1.89
CA VAL A 9 -0.13 -4.98 -1.58
C VAL A 9 1.14 -4.63 -2.34
N ASP A 10 2.18 -5.47 -2.25
CA ASP A 10 3.47 -5.28 -2.89
C ASP A 10 3.32 -5.00 -4.39
N ARG A 11 2.57 -5.86 -5.10
CA ARG A 11 2.26 -5.64 -6.52
C ARG A 11 1.51 -4.33 -6.76
N CYS A 12 0.49 -4.02 -5.97
CA CYS A 12 -0.26 -2.77 -6.12
C CYS A 12 0.59 -1.53 -5.86
N LEU A 13 1.58 -1.59 -4.97
CA LEU A 13 2.51 -0.50 -4.70
C LEU A 13 3.51 -0.34 -5.85
N LEU A 14 4.06 -1.44 -6.37
CA LEU A 14 4.95 -1.42 -7.53
C LEU A 14 4.27 -0.89 -8.79
N ASP A 15 3.01 -1.28 -9.03
CA ASP A 15 2.21 -0.77 -10.15
C ASP A 15 1.86 0.72 -9.98
N TRP A 16 1.72 1.20 -8.74
CA TRP A 16 1.41 2.59 -8.47
C TRP A 16 2.66 3.48 -8.57
N ASP A 17 3.81 2.99 -8.13
CA ASP A 17 5.09 3.70 -8.08
C ASP A 17 4.94 5.12 -7.50
N VAL A 18 4.42 5.18 -6.27
CA VAL A 18 3.96 6.45 -5.68
C VAL A 18 5.06 7.50 -5.55
N MET A 19 6.29 7.07 -5.30
CA MET A 19 7.45 7.96 -5.17
C MET A 19 8.26 8.06 -6.48
N GLN A 20 7.78 7.50 -7.60
CA GLN A 20 8.46 7.50 -8.90
C GLN A 20 9.89 6.96 -8.83
N LEU A 21 10.07 5.87 -8.09
CA LEU A 21 11.37 5.29 -7.82
C LEU A 21 11.84 4.40 -8.97
N PHE A 22 10.93 3.94 -9.84
CA PHE A 22 11.29 3.01 -10.91
C PHE A 22 11.55 3.71 -12.25
N PRO A 23 12.58 3.27 -13.01
CA PRO A 23 13.47 2.12 -12.78
C PRO A 23 14.75 2.45 -11.97
N GLY A 24 14.81 3.59 -11.29
CA GLY A 24 16.01 4.08 -10.59
C GLY A 24 16.34 3.40 -9.26
N ALA A 25 15.39 2.67 -8.67
CA ALA A 25 15.51 1.99 -7.39
C ALA A 25 15.23 0.47 -7.49
N PRO A 26 15.71 -0.32 -6.51
CA PRO A 26 15.38 -1.74 -6.36
C PRO A 26 13.86 -2.01 -6.22
N GLN A 27 13.40 -3.21 -6.60
CA GLN A 27 11.97 -3.59 -6.50
C GLN A 27 11.48 -3.83 -5.07
N ASP A 28 12.38 -3.98 -4.10
CA ASP A 28 12.09 -4.19 -2.68
C ASP A 28 11.93 -2.88 -1.89
N GLU A 29 11.93 -1.73 -2.57
CA GLU A 29 11.92 -0.40 -1.93
C GLU A 29 10.65 -0.12 -1.10
N TYR A 30 9.54 -0.82 -1.39
CA TYR A 30 8.29 -0.73 -0.62
C TYR A 30 8.00 -1.97 0.23
N GLU A 31 8.94 -2.90 0.37
CA GLU A 31 8.70 -4.17 1.06
C GLU A 31 8.26 -3.94 2.52
N ALA A 32 8.90 -3.01 3.21
CA ALA A 32 8.58 -2.67 4.60
C ALA A 32 7.16 -2.10 4.74
N GLU A 33 6.77 -1.19 3.84
CA GLU A 33 5.43 -0.60 3.77
C GLU A 33 4.39 -1.67 3.44
N ALA A 34 4.69 -2.54 2.47
CA ALA A 34 3.82 -3.63 2.07
C ALA A 34 3.54 -4.58 3.24
N TYR A 35 4.55 -4.95 4.03
CA TYR A 35 4.35 -5.75 5.24
C TYR A 35 3.49 -5.03 6.29
N ALA A 36 3.74 -3.74 6.53
CA ALA A 36 3.00 -2.95 7.50
C ALA A 36 1.52 -2.82 7.13
N ILE A 37 1.22 -2.61 5.85
CA ILE A 37 -0.15 -2.53 5.33
C ILE A 37 -0.80 -3.92 5.39
N ALA A 38 -0.12 -4.95 4.90
CA ALA A 38 -0.64 -6.32 4.86
C ALA A 38 -1.02 -6.84 6.25
N ALA A 39 -0.26 -6.49 7.28
CA ALA A 39 -0.57 -6.84 8.67
C ALA A 39 -1.88 -6.23 9.18
N ARG A 40 -2.32 -5.10 8.61
CA ARG A 40 -3.53 -4.35 8.99
C ARG A 40 -4.75 -4.67 8.12
N LEU A 41 -4.56 -5.30 6.95
CA LEU A 41 -5.65 -5.65 6.03
C LEU A 41 -6.73 -6.56 6.62
N PRO A 42 -6.43 -7.56 7.49
CA PRO A 42 -7.47 -8.39 8.09
C PRO A 42 -8.51 -7.62 8.93
N ASP A 43 -8.13 -6.47 9.48
CA ASP A 43 -9.00 -5.63 10.31
C ASP A 43 -9.79 -4.59 9.48
N CYS A 44 -9.45 -4.41 8.20
CA CYS A 44 -10.11 -3.47 7.30
C CYS A 44 -11.50 -3.99 6.89
N ARG A 45 -12.51 -3.12 6.93
CA ARG A 45 -13.91 -3.44 6.63
C ARG A 45 -14.39 -2.84 5.31
N CYS A 46 -13.68 -1.87 4.78
CA CYS A 46 -13.97 -1.21 3.51
C CYS A 46 -12.71 -0.64 2.85
N GLU A 47 -12.84 -0.21 1.60
CA GLU A 47 -11.76 0.48 0.87
C GLU A 47 -11.21 1.72 1.60
N SER A 48 -12.05 2.43 2.36
CA SER A 48 -11.63 3.62 3.10
C SER A 48 -10.69 3.28 4.27
N ASP A 49 -10.86 2.11 4.88
CA ASP A 49 -9.94 1.62 5.92
C ASP A 49 -8.56 1.30 5.30
N VAL A 50 -8.56 0.69 4.11
CA VAL A 50 -7.33 0.41 3.35
C VAL A 50 -6.64 1.71 2.93
N GLN A 51 -7.40 2.71 2.47
CA GLN A 51 -6.87 4.03 2.12
C GLN A 51 -6.23 4.71 3.33
N GLN A 52 -6.90 4.66 4.48
CA GLN A 52 -6.36 5.19 5.72
C GLN A 52 -5.08 4.47 6.13
N CYS A 53 -5.06 3.14 6.02
CA CYS A 53 -3.88 2.32 6.31
C CYS A 53 -2.69 2.69 5.42
N LEU A 54 -2.91 2.81 4.10
CA LEU A 54 -1.89 3.26 3.15
C LEU A 54 -1.34 4.62 3.57
N TYR A 55 -2.21 5.61 3.75
CA TYR A 55 -1.80 6.96 4.11
C TYR A 55 -0.96 6.99 5.39
N GLU A 56 -1.37 6.28 6.44
CA GLU A 56 -0.63 6.27 7.71
C GLU A 56 0.74 5.59 7.59
N VAL A 57 0.83 4.49 6.84
CA VAL A 57 2.11 3.80 6.64
C VAL A 57 3.06 4.68 5.84
N PHE A 58 2.58 5.27 4.75
CA PHE A 58 3.39 6.18 3.94
C PHE A 58 3.75 7.47 4.69
N ALA A 59 2.83 8.04 5.48
CA ALA A 59 3.11 9.20 6.32
C ALA A 59 4.18 8.90 7.38
N ALA A 60 4.17 7.69 7.95
CA ALA A 60 5.18 7.26 8.91
C ALA A 60 6.55 7.02 8.25
N ALA A 61 6.58 6.48 7.03
CA ALA A 61 7.82 6.17 6.31
C ALA A 61 8.46 7.41 5.66
N PHE A 62 7.65 8.28 5.03
CA PHE A 62 8.11 9.36 4.16
C PHE A 62 7.85 10.76 4.73
N GLY A 63 7.10 10.90 5.83
CA GLY A 63 6.83 12.19 6.47
C GLY A 63 6.19 13.20 5.51
N GLU A 64 6.85 14.35 5.32
CA GLU A 64 6.38 15.41 4.40
C GLU A 64 6.40 15.00 2.92
N LEU A 65 7.15 13.96 2.57
CA LEU A 65 7.21 13.43 1.20
C LEU A 65 6.12 12.39 0.92
N ALA A 66 5.31 12.04 1.93
CA ALA A 66 4.26 11.05 1.76
C ALA A 66 3.17 11.55 0.79
N PRO A 67 2.57 10.65 -0.01
CA PRO A 67 1.41 10.97 -0.82
C PRO A 67 0.27 11.55 0.02
N GLU A 68 -0.48 12.49 -0.56
CA GLU A 68 -1.74 12.91 0.01
C GLU A 68 -2.71 11.73 0.12
N ARG A 69 -3.59 11.76 1.12
CA ARG A 69 -4.55 10.68 1.37
C ARG A 69 -5.38 10.36 0.13
N ASP A 70 -5.78 11.36 -0.64
CA ASP A 70 -6.57 11.16 -1.87
C ASP A 70 -5.79 10.47 -2.98
N ALA A 71 -4.46 10.64 -3.04
CA ALA A 71 -3.62 9.91 -3.98
C ALA A 71 -3.64 8.39 -3.70
N CYS A 72 -3.83 7.99 -2.45
CA CYS A 72 -3.93 6.58 -2.04
C CYS A 72 -5.24 5.90 -2.48
N LYS A 73 -6.28 6.67 -2.87
CA LYS A 73 -7.64 6.16 -3.07
C LYS A 73 -7.72 5.05 -4.12
N LYS A 74 -7.18 5.28 -5.32
CA LYS A 74 -7.24 4.31 -6.42
C LYS A 74 -6.52 2.99 -6.08
N THR A 75 -5.40 3.08 -5.39
CA THR A 75 -4.61 1.91 -4.96
C THR A 75 -5.34 1.16 -3.85
N ALA A 76 -5.98 1.87 -2.92
CA ALA A 76 -6.81 1.29 -1.88
C ALA A 76 -8.00 0.50 -2.45
N GLU A 77 -8.72 1.08 -3.42
CA GLU A 77 -9.83 0.43 -4.12
C GLU A 77 -9.39 -0.86 -4.83
N ARG A 78 -8.20 -0.84 -5.46
CA ARG A 78 -7.61 -2.03 -6.10
C ARG A 78 -7.28 -3.12 -5.09
N ILE A 79 -6.54 -2.79 -4.04
CA ILE A 79 -6.18 -3.74 -2.98
C ILE A 79 -7.45 -4.33 -2.36
N TRP A 80 -8.45 -3.49 -2.06
CA TRP A 80 -9.73 -3.94 -1.51
C TRP A 80 -10.46 -4.92 -2.45
N ALA A 81 -10.53 -4.62 -3.74
CA ALA A 81 -11.16 -5.51 -4.72
C ALA A 81 -10.48 -6.88 -4.78
N GLU A 82 -9.15 -6.92 -4.70
CA GLU A 82 -8.37 -8.16 -4.79
C GLU A 82 -8.42 -9.04 -3.54
N ILE A 83 -8.50 -8.44 -2.35
CA ILE A 83 -8.64 -9.21 -1.12
C ILE A 83 -10.06 -9.75 -0.92
N LYS A 84 -11.05 -9.17 -1.61
CA LYS A 84 -12.45 -9.62 -1.60
C LYS A 84 -12.79 -10.58 -2.75
N ALA A 85 -11.89 -10.71 -3.73
CA ALA A 85 -11.97 -11.71 -4.80
C ALA A 85 -11.67 -13.13 -4.30
#